data_AF-A0A924B5S9-F1
#
_entry.id   AF-A0A924B5S9-F1
#
_cell.length_a   1.000
_cell.length_b   1.000
_cell.length_c   1.000
_cell.angle_alpha   90.00
_cell.angle_beta   90.00
_cell.angle_gamma   90.00
#
_symmetry.space_group_name_H-M   'P 1'
#
loop_
_entity.id
_entity.type
_entity.pdbx_description
1 polymer ?
#
loop_
_entity_poly.entity_id
_entity_poly.type
_entity_poly.pdbx_seq_one_letter_code
_entity_poly.pdbx_strand_id
1 'polypeptide(L)'
;MKITTLLVGLILTFVGVTASAADCVSKAEMTEIASHFKQFSAISQKDYCFDGSQTSNLLSSIMFMRKTPFAADMQKSQDELFSGRFAKSWYQYFIGRIDDMSIESSCPPGVAAFVYGFGGHTMYVCPSLLTDNFSSLDRASVFMHEARHIDGFPHMTCTQGARKGIQGACDTRISEGGSYAVTVETYAQLAKYATDLNPALKAYARASAVVYADEAFETPVKVERGSQLLAMTNTGDFLGLNFGATTTSEALGKTPALGHIAMRAQHMILFPDDKTLPAKYVFVGNAGDIGQAAGDGVIEYNGQTPAQRAELVDYHVAAQWNAKVYKSKIKFVCNTSNGTVSELAFPADSQAVSILALKGYDRVSTSSYIMTSSGTLYDFGCDAKSKAILKVSATILDQVYKRVHKAGDKIVGLTNDGHLFELKGGQSTALTTAIDGQIYEIAPRQTFNFFDSAQ
;
A
#
# COMPACT_ATOMS: atom_id res chain seq x y z
N MET A 1 35.18 61.39 -23.57
CA MET A 1 34.24 60.45 -22.93
C MET A 1 33.94 59.32 -23.90
N LYS A 2 34.54 58.14 -23.68
CA LYS A 2 34.29 56.94 -24.50
C LYS A 2 33.19 56.13 -23.82
N ILE A 3 32.09 55.92 -24.52
CA ILE A 3 30.97 55.06 -24.09
C ILE A 3 31.30 53.66 -24.59
N THR A 4 31.54 52.73 -23.66
CA THR A 4 31.78 51.32 -23.95
C THR A 4 30.48 50.56 -23.72
N THR A 5 29.86 50.13 -24.81
CA THR A 5 28.64 49.31 -24.82
C THR A 5 29.00 47.87 -24.47
N LEU A 6 28.53 47.38 -23.32
CA LEU A 6 28.69 45.99 -22.88
C LEU A 6 27.56 45.13 -23.48
N LEU A 7 27.91 44.26 -24.43
CA LEU A 7 27.00 43.29 -25.03
C LEU A 7 26.89 42.08 -24.08
N VAL A 8 25.75 41.89 -23.43
CA VAL A 8 25.45 40.69 -22.63
C VAL A 8 24.92 39.61 -23.57
N GLY A 9 25.74 38.60 -23.83
CA GLY A 9 25.35 37.41 -24.57
C GLY A 9 24.47 36.49 -23.72
N LEU A 10 23.21 36.36 -24.10
CA LEU A 10 22.27 35.39 -23.54
C LEU A 10 22.60 34.00 -24.10
N ILE A 11 23.29 33.17 -23.32
CA ILE A 11 23.50 31.75 -23.65
C ILE A 11 22.21 30.99 -23.28
N LEU A 12 21.39 30.69 -24.27
CA LEU A 12 20.28 29.73 -24.14
C LEU A 12 20.88 28.31 -24.10
N THR A 13 21.02 27.75 -22.91
CA THR A 13 21.25 26.31 -22.74
C THR A 13 19.94 25.56 -22.99
N PHE A 14 19.76 25.06 -24.22
CA PHE A 14 18.76 24.03 -24.50
C PHE A 14 19.16 22.77 -23.74
N VAL A 15 18.50 22.52 -22.62
CA VAL A 15 18.50 21.20 -21.98
C VAL A 15 17.72 20.28 -22.91
N GLY A 16 18.44 19.56 -23.77
CA GLY A 16 17.85 18.49 -24.57
C GLY A 16 17.27 17.46 -23.62
N VAL A 17 15.94 17.34 -23.60
CA VAL A 17 15.26 16.21 -22.99
C VAL A 17 15.69 14.99 -23.81
N THR A 18 16.61 14.20 -23.26
CA THR A 18 16.90 12.88 -23.82
C THR A 18 15.61 12.08 -23.72
N ALA A 19 14.96 11.86 -24.86
CA ALA A 19 13.91 10.86 -24.96
C ALA A 19 14.53 9.55 -24.45
N SER A 20 14.03 9.02 -23.33
CA SER A 20 14.38 7.67 -22.91
C SER A 20 14.15 6.76 -24.12
N ALA A 21 15.15 5.96 -24.47
CA ALA A 21 14.95 4.91 -25.45
C ALA A 21 13.70 4.13 -25.02
N ALA A 22 12.76 3.89 -25.95
CA ALA A 22 11.59 3.12 -25.64
C ALA A 22 12.04 1.76 -25.07
N ASP A 23 11.55 1.40 -23.88
CA ASP A 23 11.79 0.07 -23.32
C ASP A 23 11.11 -0.94 -24.26
N CYS A 24 11.91 -1.72 -24.98
CA CYS A 24 11.43 -2.72 -25.93
C CYS A 24 11.85 -4.13 -25.50
N VAL A 25 10.95 -5.08 -25.72
CA VAL A 25 11.24 -6.51 -25.66
C VAL A 25 11.87 -6.92 -26.99
N SER A 26 13.08 -7.47 -26.95
CA SER A 26 13.78 -7.88 -28.16
C SER A 26 13.06 -9.03 -28.87
N LYS A 27 13.28 -9.18 -30.18
CA LYS A 27 12.79 -10.31 -30.98
C LYS A 27 13.11 -11.66 -30.34
N ALA A 28 14.31 -11.81 -29.76
CA ALA A 28 14.71 -13.05 -29.11
C ALA A 28 13.84 -13.37 -27.89
N GLU A 29 13.58 -12.36 -27.04
CA GLU A 29 12.70 -12.51 -25.89
C GLU A 29 11.24 -12.74 -26.31
N MET A 30 10.76 -12.04 -27.35
CA MET A 30 9.42 -12.24 -27.90
C MET A 30 9.24 -13.65 -28.48
N THR A 31 10.27 -14.19 -29.15
CA THR A 31 10.27 -15.56 -29.68
C THR A 31 10.17 -16.58 -28.55
N GLU A 32 10.94 -16.39 -27.49
CA GLU A 32 10.87 -17.24 -26.30
C GLU A 32 9.49 -17.17 -25.63
N ILE A 33 8.97 -15.97 -25.39
CA ILE A 33 7.65 -15.79 -24.79
C ILE A 33 6.59 -16.51 -25.64
N ALA A 34 6.60 -16.31 -26.95
CA ALA A 34 5.65 -16.93 -27.87
C ALA A 34 5.76 -18.47 -27.93
N SER A 35 6.91 -19.05 -27.53
CA SER A 35 7.05 -20.51 -27.43
C SER A 35 6.23 -21.11 -26.28
N HIS A 36 5.91 -20.32 -25.26
CA HIS A 36 5.07 -20.71 -24.13
C HIS A 36 3.65 -20.15 -24.21
N PHE A 37 3.44 -19.05 -24.93
CA PHE A 37 2.21 -18.28 -24.93
C PHE A 37 1.78 -17.97 -26.37
N LYS A 38 0.89 -18.81 -26.92
CA LYS A 38 0.52 -18.80 -28.35
C LYS A 38 -0.06 -17.47 -28.81
N GLN A 39 -0.71 -16.71 -27.94
CA GLN A 39 -1.29 -15.41 -28.24
C GLN A 39 -0.26 -14.37 -28.73
N PHE A 40 1.02 -14.55 -28.44
CA PHE A 40 2.08 -13.63 -28.91
C PHE A 40 2.75 -14.08 -30.22
N SER A 41 2.32 -15.18 -30.83
CA SER A 41 2.95 -15.73 -32.04
C SER A 41 3.03 -14.71 -33.17
N ALA A 42 1.97 -13.91 -33.37
CA ALA A 42 1.89 -12.90 -34.44
C ALA A 42 2.89 -11.73 -34.27
N ILE A 43 3.37 -11.50 -33.04
CA ILE A 43 4.32 -10.42 -32.72
C ILE A 43 5.72 -10.93 -32.36
N SER A 44 5.94 -12.25 -32.42
CA SER A 44 7.22 -12.91 -32.04
C SER A 44 8.41 -12.57 -32.93
N GLN A 45 8.18 -12.13 -34.17
CA GLN A 45 9.22 -12.04 -35.21
C GLN A 45 9.96 -10.69 -35.25
N LYS A 46 9.66 -9.77 -34.34
CA LYS A 46 10.27 -8.43 -34.25
C LYS A 46 10.37 -7.97 -32.81
N ASP A 47 11.12 -6.88 -32.59
CA ASP A 47 11.10 -6.19 -31.30
C ASP A 47 9.70 -5.61 -31.04
N TYR A 48 9.27 -5.66 -29.78
CA TYR A 48 8.00 -5.09 -29.32
C TYR A 48 8.30 -4.00 -28.30
N CYS A 49 7.99 -2.74 -28.64
CA CYS A 49 8.14 -1.62 -27.73
C CYS A 49 6.86 -1.39 -26.95
N PHE A 50 6.98 -1.16 -25.64
CA PHE A 50 5.80 -0.96 -24.78
C PHE A 50 5.03 0.29 -25.22
N ASP A 51 3.72 0.11 -25.47
CA ASP A 51 2.82 1.14 -26.00
C ASP A 51 1.67 1.48 -25.03
N GLY A 52 1.70 0.92 -23.81
CA GLY A 52 0.65 1.09 -22.80
C GLY A 52 -0.64 0.31 -23.08
N SER A 53 -0.70 -0.48 -24.15
CA SER A 53 -1.83 -1.36 -24.43
C SER A 53 -1.97 -2.48 -23.39
N GLN A 54 -3.12 -3.15 -23.38
CA GLN A 54 -3.33 -4.34 -22.54
C GLN A 54 -2.31 -5.45 -22.85
N THR A 55 -1.97 -5.65 -24.13
CA THR A 55 -0.91 -6.57 -24.57
C THR A 55 0.45 -6.16 -24.02
N SER A 56 0.76 -4.86 -24.06
CA SER A 56 2.00 -4.31 -23.47
C SER A 56 2.07 -4.57 -21.97
N ASN A 57 0.97 -4.40 -21.23
CA ASN A 57 0.91 -4.66 -19.79
C ASN A 57 1.00 -6.16 -19.44
N LEU A 58 0.48 -7.02 -20.30
CA LEU A 58 0.64 -8.47 -20.16
C LEU A 58 2.11 -8.88 -20.38
N LEU A 59 2.71 -8.41 -21.48
CA LEU A 59 4.12 -8.67 -21.82
C LEU A 59 5.08 -8.11 -20.76
N SER A 60 4.84 -6.90 -20.25
CA SER A 60 5.69 -6.31 -19.21
C SER A 60 5.67 -7.13 -17.92
N SER A 61 4.55 -7.79 -17.62
CA SER A 61 4.42 -8.68 -16.45
C SER A 61 5.14 -10.01 -16.65
N ILE A 62 5.02 -10.61 -17.83
CA ILE A 62 5.77 -11.83 -18.20
C ILE A 62 7.28 -11.54 -18.18
N MET A 63 7.70 -10.41 -18.75
CA MET A 63 9.10 -9.98 -18.74
C MET A 63 9.59 -9.71 -17.32
N PHE A 64 8.78 -9.07 -16.47
CA PHE A 64 9.11 -8.91 -15.05
C PHE A 64 9.35 -10.26 -14.37
N MET A 65 8.46 -11.23 -14.59
CA MET A 65 8.63 -12.58 -14.04
C MET A 65 9.91 -13.27 -14.57
N ARG A 66 10.16 -13.17 -15.87
CA ARG A 66 11.31 -13.82 -16.50
C ARG A 66 12.65 -13.18 -16.10
N LYS A 67 12.70 -11.85 -15.96
CA LYS A 67 13.94 -11.09 -15.80
C LYS A 67 14.30 -10.75 -14.36
N THR A 68 13.36 -10.81 -13.41
CA THR A 68 13.69 -10.52 -12.00
C THR A 68 14.67 -11.57 -11.47
N PRO A 69 15.91 -11.19 -11.13
CA PRO A 69 16.87 -12.09 -10.53
C PRO A 69 16.60 -12.21 -9.03
N PHE A 70 16.84 -13.39 -8.48
CA PHE A 70 16.79 -13.62 -7.04
C PHE A 70 18.13 -14.15 -6.51
N ALA A 71 18.39 -13.93 -5.23
CA ALA A 71 19.49 -14.56 -4.52
C ALA A 71 19.43 -16.09 -4.67
N ALA A 72 20.58 -16.72 -4.88
CA ALA A 72 20.64 -18.17 -5.10
C ALA A 72 20.25 -18.98 -3.86
N ASP A 73 20.49 -18.45 -2.67
CA ASP A 73 20.17 -19.09 -1.40
C ASP A 73 18.95 -18.44 -0.74
N MET A 74 17.76 -18.97 -1.04
CA MET A 74 16.51 -18.51 -0.42
C MET A 74 16.12 -19.41 0.74
N GLN A 75 16.48 -18.99 1.94
CA GLN A 75 16.12 -19.68 3.18
C GLN A 75 14.62 -19.55 3.48
N LYS A 76 14.01 -20.63 3.97
CA LYS A 76 12.62 -20.57 4.45
C LYS A 76 12.52 -19.59 5.62
N SER A 77 11.39 -18.90 5.71
CA SER A 77 11.11 -18.08 6.89
C SER A 77 10.95 -18.95 8.14
N GLN A 78 11.33 -18.42 9.31
CA GLN A 78 10.98 -19.04 10.60
C GLN A 78 9.49 -18.86 10.92
N ASP A 79 8.90 -17.79 10.41
CA ASP A 79 7.46 -17.57 10.37
C ASP A 79 6.82 -18.22 9.12
N GLU A 80 5.55 -17.96 8.85
CA GLU A 80 4.82 -18.62 7.76
C GLU A 80 4.82 -17.84 6.42
N LEU A 81 5.61 -16.77 6.28
CA LEU A 81 5.57 -15.91 5.07
C LEU A 81 6.23 -16.53 3.82
N PHE A 82 7.23 -17.40 3.98
CA PHE A 82 8.00 -17.94 2.87
C PHE A 82 8.40 -19.41 3.08
N SER A 83 7.78 -20.30 2.30
CA SER A 83 7.99 -21.75 2.41
C SER A 83 8.95 -22.35 1.37
N GLY A 84 9.29 -21.58 0.32
CA GLY A 84 10.20 -21.97 -0.75
C GLY A 84 9.59 -22.85 -1.85
N ARG A 85 8.26 -22.83 -2.05
CA ARG A 85 7.52 -23.63 -3.04
C ARG A 85 8.01 -23.42 -4.46
N PHE A 86 8.37 -22.19 -4.81
CA PHE A 86 8.84 -21.82 -6.14
C PHE A 86 10.18 -21.07 -6.12
N ALA A 87 10.93 -21.21 -5.02
CA ALA A 87 12.26 -20.63 -4.86
C ALA A 87 13.25 -21.06 -5.96
N LYS A 88 13.11 -22.28 -6.49
CA LYS A 88 13.97 -22.79 -7.57
C LYS A 88 13.81 -21.99 -8.87
N SER A 89 12.57 -21.68 -9.25
CA SER A 89 12.26 -20.85 -10.40
C SER A 89 10.77 -20.53 -10.41
N TRP A 90 10.43 -19.30 -10.05
CA TRP A 90 9.05 -18.82 -10.08
C TRP A 90 8.48 -18.70 -11.50
N TYR A 91 9.32 -18.41 -12.49
CA TYR A 91 8.90 -18.33 -13.89
C TYR A 91 8.56 -19.74 -14.43
N GLN A 92 9.40 -20.74 -14.14
CA GLN A 92 9.08 -22.14 -14.49
C GLN A 92 7.87 -22.66 -13.74
N TYR A 93 7.67 -22.25 -12.49
CA TYR A 93 6.46 -22.55 -11.74
C TYR A 93 5.21 -22.03 -12.47
N PHE A 94 5.27 -20.81 -13.01
CA PHE A 94 4.18 -20.17 -13.74
C PHE A 94 3.91 -20.84 -15.11
N ILE A 95 4.90 -20.92 -15.99
CA ILE A 95 4.72 -21.46 -17.35
C ILE A 95 4.47 -22.97 -17.37
N GLY A 96 4.81 -23.69 -16.30
CA GLY A 96 4.44 -25.09 -16.13
C GLY A 96 2.95 -25.30 -15.83
N ARG A 97 2.21 -24.23 -15.52
CA ARG A 97 0.77 -24.24 -15.19
C ARG A 97 -0.06 -23.44 -16.17
N ILE A 98 0.51 -22.40 -16.80
CA ILE A 98 -0.21 -21.52 -17.71
C ILE A 98 0.55 -21.48 -19.04
N ASP A 99 -0.09 -21.93 -20.12
CA ASP A 99 0.46 -21.95 -21.48
C ASP A 99 -0.34 -21.08 -22.47
N ASP A 100 -1.38 -20.41 -21.97
CA ASP A 100 -2.21 -19.53 -22.74
C ASP A 100 -2.77 -18.42 -21.84
N MET A 101 -2.91 -17.22 -22.39
CA MET A 101 -3.57 -16.12 -21.69
C MET A 101 -4.48 -15.36 -22.65
N SER A 102 -5.72 -15.17 -22.23
CA SER A 102 -6.75 -14.43 -22.96
C SER A 102 -7.16 -13.19 -22.19
N ILE A 103 -7.32 -12.07 -22.88
CA ILE A 103 -7.90 -10.87 -22.27
C ILE A 103 -9.42 -11.01 -22.34
N GLU A 104 -10.06 -11.18 -21.19
CA GLU A 104 -11.51 -11.37 -21.09
C GLU A 104 -12.22 -10.02 -20.94
N SER A 105 -12.98 -9.63 -21.97
CA SER A 105 -13.72 -8.37 -21.97
C SER A 105 -14.87 -8.33 -20.97
N SER A 106 -15.45 -9.49 -20.63
CA SER A 106 -16.63 -9.62 -19.78
C SER A 106 -16.29 -10.25 -18.42
N CYS A 107 -15.39 -9.59 -17.68
CA CYS A 107 -15.04 -10.03 -16.33
C CYS A 107 -16.14 -9.70 -15.30
N PRO A 108 -16.39 -10.59 -14.32
CA PRO A 108 -17.21 -10.26 -13.18
C PRO A 108 -16.63 -9.06 -12.40
N PRO A 109 -17.48 -8.21 -11.79
CA PRO A 109 -17.01 -7.10 -10.97
C PRO A 109 -16.07 -7.56 -9.85
N GLY A 110 -14.92 -6.89 -9.70
CA GLY A 110 -13.93 -7.21 -8.66
C GLY A 110 -12.99 -8.37 -8.98
N VAL A 111 -13.14 -9.03 -10.13
CA VAL A 111 -12.21 -10.08 -10.59
C VAL A 111 -11.08 -9.44 -11.40
N ALA A 112 -9.84 -9.83 -11.11
CA ALA A 112 -8.64 -9.33 -11.78
C ALA A 112 -8.13 -10.31 -12.87
N ALA A 113 -8.22 -11.60 -12.59
CA ALA A 113 -7.99 -12.70 -13.51
C ALA A 113 -8.67 -13.96 -12.95
N PHE A 114 -8.78 -15.02 -13.76
CA PHE A 114 -9.30 -16.32 -13.34
C PHE A 114 -8.83 -17.44 -14.26
N VAL A 115 -8.97 -18.69 -13.81
CA VAL A 115 -8.80 -19.93 -14.60
C VAL A 115 -10.02 -20.83 -14.44
N TYR A 116 -10.28 -21.68 -15.43
CA TYR A 116 -11.30 -22.73 -15.30
C TYR A 116 -10.62 -24.05 -14.91
N GLY A 117 -10.96 -24.60 -13.73
CA GLY A 117 -10.36 -25.85 -13.22
C GLY A 117 -10.55 -27.08 -14.12
N PHE A 118 -11.49 -27.06 -15.07
CA PHE A 118 -11.71 -28.12 -16.07
C PHE A 118 -11.38 -27.69 -17.51
N GLY A 119 -10.93 -26.44 -17.71
CA GLY A 119 -10.83 -25.80 -19.03
C GLY A 119 -9.42 -25.77 -19.64
N GLY A 120 -8.42 -26.34 -18.98
CA GLY A 120 -7.03 -26.36 -19.45
C GLY A 120 -6.12 -25.39 -18.70
N HIS A 121 -5.05 -24.96 -19.36
CA HIS A 121 -3.96 -24.13 -18.81
C HIS A 121 -4.07 -22.65 -19.23
N THR A 122 -5.28 -22.19 -19.56
CA THR A 122 -5.55 -20.81 -19.98
C THR A 122 -5.90 -19.92 -18.79
N MET A 123 -5.21 -18.77 -18.69
CA MET A 123 -5.58 -17.68 -17.78
C MET A 123 -6.41 -16.62 -18.52
N TYR A 124 -7.53 -16.22 -17.93
CA TYR A 124 -8.36 -15.13 -18.40
C TYR A 124 -8.04 -13.89 -17.58
N VAL A 125 -7.51 -12.85 -18.22
CA VAL A 125 -7.04 -11.63 -17.57
C VAL A 125 -8.01 -10.49 -17.84
N CYS A 126 -8.42 -9.79 -16.79
CA CYS A 126 -9.38 -8.70 -16.91
C CYS A 126 -8.70 -7.38 -17.30
N PRO A 127 -9.33 -6.56 -18.16
CA PRO A 127 -8.84 -5.23 -18.52
C PRO A 127 -8.48 -4.33 -17.34
N SER A 128 -9.20 -4.44 -16.22
CA SER A 128 -8.96 -3.65 -14.99
C SER A 128 -7.55 -3.86 -14.43
N LEU A 129 -6.99 -5.08 -14.55
CA LEU A 129 -5.65 -5.43 -14.12
C LEU A 129 -4.56 -4.93 -15.10
N LEU A 130 -4.93 -4.69 -16.35
CA LEU A 130 -4.01 -4.33 -17.45
C LEU A 130 -3.95 -2.80 -17.66
N THR A 131 -3.85 -2.07 -16.56
CA THR A 131 -3.70 -0.60 -16.53
C THR A 131 -2.45 -0.19 -15.75
N ASP A 132 -2.05 1.07 -15.88
CA ASP A 132 -0.88 1.63 -15.16
C ASP A 132 -1.11 1.75 -13.64
N ASN A 133 -2.35 1.55 -13.17
CA ASN A 133 -2.67 1.51 -11.75
C ASN A 133 -2.19 0.22 -11.06
N PHE A 134 -1.84 -0.81 -11.84
CA PHE A 134 -1.22 -2.03 -11.35
C PHE A 134 0.21 -2.08 -11.84
N SER A 135 1.15 -2.32 -10.91
CA SER A 135 2.54 -2.57 -11.29
C SER A 135 2.67 -3.96 -11.93
N SER A 136 3.74 -4.18 -12.70
CA SER A 136 4.07 -5.53 -13.18
C SER A 136 4.30 -6.51 -12.03
N LEU A 137 4.68 -5.99 -10.86
CA LEU A 137 4.80 -6.74 -9.61
C LEU A 137 3.43 -7.25 -9.11
N ASP A 138 2.42 -6.37 -9.04
CA ASP A 138 1.06 -6.78 -8.64
C ASP A 138 0.47 -7.78 -9.63
N ARG A 139 0.64 -7.54 -10.93
CA ARG A 139 0.20 -8.46 -11.97
C ARG A 139 0.87 -9.82 -11.86
N ALA A 140 2.19 -9.86 -11.65
CA ALA A 140 2.91 -11.11 -11.44
C ALA A 140 2.38 -11.88 -10.22
N SER A 141 2.06 -11.19 -9.12
CA SER A 141 1.46 -11.81 -7.94
C SER A 141 0.09 -12.43 -8.23
N VAL A 142 -0.76 -11.72 -8.97
CA VAL A 142 -2.06 -12.25 -9.45
C VAL A 142 -1.83 -13.44 -10.39
N PHE A 143 -0.86 -13.39 -11.29
CA PHE A 143 -0.60 -14.49 -12.22
C PHE A 143 -0.11 -15.76 -11.51
N MET A 144 0.78 -15.60 -10.53
CA MET A 144 1.23 -16.72 -9.68
C MET A 144 0.08 -17.32 -8.87
N HIS A 145 -0.82 -16.47 -8.38
CA HIS A 145 -2.04 -16.88 -7.69
C HIS A 145 -2.97 -17.67 -8.60
N GLU A 146 -3.30 -17.14 -9.78
CA GLU A 146 -4.20 -17.83 -10.73
C GLU A 146 -3.60 -19.13 -11.25
N ALA A 147 -2.28 -19.18 -11.47
CA ALA A 147 -1.61 -20.42 -11.82
C ALA A 147 -1.83 -21.51 -10.75
N ARG A 148 -1.90 -21.15 -9.47
CA ARG A 148 -2.11 -22.12 -8.40
C ARG A 148 -3.51 -22.76 -8.44
N HIS A 149 -4.52 -22.09 -8.97
CA HIS A 149 -5.85 -22.67 -9.13
C HIS A 149 -5.88 -23.87 -10.08
N ILE A 150 -4.91 -23.97 -11.02
CA ILE A 150 -4.74 -25.15 -11.90
C ILE A 150 -4.48 -26.43 -11.09
N ASP A 151 -3.85 -26.30 -9.92
CA ASP A 151 -3.54 -27.44 -9.04
C ASP A 151 -4.75 -27.84 -8.15
N GLY A 152 -5.92 -27.22 -8.35
CA GLY A 152 -7.15 -27.56 -7.61
C GLY A 152 -7.27 -26.92 -6.23
N PHE A 153 -6.81 -25.67 -6.06
CA PHE A 153 -6.86 -24.92 -4.79
C PHE A 153 -7.92 -23.81 -4.80
N PRO A 154 -9.23 -24.15 -4.77
CA PRO A 154 -10.27 -23.13 -4.79
C PRO A 154 -10.27 -22.31 -3.49
N HIS A 155 -10.80 -21.11 -3.57
CA HIS A 155 -11.05 -20.28 -2.39
C HIS A 155 -12.32 -20.66 -1.65
N MET A 156 -12.39 -20.23 -0.40
CA MET A 156 -13.58 -20.28 0.44
C MET A 156 -14.09 -18.88 0.79
N THR A 157 -15.32 -18.82 1.31
CA THR A 157 -15.86 -17.60 1.90
C THR A 157 -15.16 -17.32 3.23
N CYS A 158 -14.71 -16.09 3.42
CA CYS A 158 -14.09 -15.70 4.68
C CYS A 158 -15.14 -15.65 5.81
N THR A 159 -14.92 -16.27 6.96
CA THR A 159 -15.84 -16.20 8.10
C THR A 159 -15.45 -15.15 9.14
N GLN A 160 -14.20 -14.67 9.07
CA GLN A 160 -13.61 -13.69 9.98
C GLN A 160 -12.63 -12.74 9.28
N GLY A 161 -12.05 -11.83 10.06
CA GLY A 161 -11.05 -10.88 9.57
C GLY A 161 -11.60 -9.80 8.64
N ALA A 162 -10.68 -9.09 7.98
CA ALA A 162 -10.97 -7.92 7.16
C ALA A 162 -11.82 -8.23 5.92
N ARG A 163 -11.83 -9.50 5.49
CA ARG A 163 -12.56 -10.00 4.32
C ARG A 163 -13.82 -10.78 4.67
N LYS A 164 -14.25 -10.78 5.94
CA LYS A 164 -15.43 -11.52 6.40
C LYS A 164 -16.63 -11.34 5.48
N GLY A 165 -17.25 -12.45 5.09
CA GLY A 165 -18.45 -12.50 4.25
C GLY A 165 -18.18 -12.43 2.75
N ILE A 166 -16.94 -12.17 2.31
CA ILE A 166 -16.60 -12.12 0.89
C ILE A 166 -16.36 -13.55 0.40
N GLN A 167 -17.18 -13.99 -0.57
CA GLN A 167 -17.07 -15.30 -1.20
C GLN A 167 -15.77 -15.38 -2.02
N GLY A 168 -15.02 -16.47 -1.84
CA GLY A 168 -13.81 -16.73 -2.62
C GLY A 168 -12.63 -15.84 -2.27
N ALA A 169 -12.59 -15.26 -1.06
CA ALA A 169 -11.58 -14.28 -0.67
C ALA A 169 -10.58 -14.78 0.39
N CYS A 170 -10.70 -16.04 0.80
CA CYS A 170 -9.82 -16.70 1.77
C CYS A 170 -9.39 -18.10 1.32
N ASP A 171 -8.21 -18.50 1.80
CA ASP A 171 -7.79 -19.90 1.92
C ASP A 171 -7.98 -20.36 3.38
N THR A 172 -8.01 -21.67 3.64
CA THR A 172 -8.20 -22.20 5.01
C THR A 172 -7.02 -21.86 5.92
N ARG A 173 -5.79 -22.15 5.47
CA ARG A 173 -4.53 -21.90 6.19
C ARG A 173 -3.38 -21.78 5.20
N ILE A 174 -2.37 -20.98 5.53
CA ILE A 174 -1.22 -20.74 4.65
C ILE A 174 -0.35 -21.98 4.39
N SER A 175 -0.31 -22.91 5.36
CA SER A 175 0.48 -24.15 5.26
C SER A 175 -0.04 -25.13 4.21
N GLU A 176 -1.31 -25.05 3.82
CA GLU A 176 -1.89 -25.85 2.72
C GLU A 176 -1.37 -25.41 1.35
N GLY A 177 -0.82 -24.20 1.23
CA GLY A 177 -0.28 -23.70 -0.02
C GLY A 177 -1.34 -23.40 -1.06
N GLY A 178 -2.49 -22.87 -0.66
CA GLY A 178 -3.51 -22.36 -1.58
C GLY A 178 -3.07 -21.14 -2.38
N SER A 179 -3.95 -20.60 -3.21
CA SER A 179 -3.61 -19.52 -4.14
C SER A 179 -3.23 -18.22 -3.41
N TYR A 180 -3.83 -17.90 -2.26
CA TYR A 180 -3.35 -16.78 -1.43
C TYR A 180 -2.04 -17.07 -0.71
N ALA A 181 -1.75 -18.33 -0.38
CA ALA A 181 -0.42 -18.69 0.14
C ALA A 181 0.68 -18.43 -0.90
N VAL A 182 0.39 -18.68 -2.19
CA VAL A 182 1.28 -18.33 -3.30
C VAL A 182 1.40 -16.82 -3.48
N THR A 183 0.31 -16.05 -3.31
CA THR A 183 0.34 -14.58 -3.29
C THR A 183 1.30 -14.05 -2.21
N VAL A 184 1.12 -14.49 -0.96
CA VAL A 184 1.98 -14.08 0.17
C VAL A 184 3.44 -14.41 -0.14
N GLU A 185 3.70 -15.64 -0.57
CA GLU A 185 5.06 -16.11 -0.86
C GLU A 185 5.70 -15.34 -2.01
N THR A 186 4.92 -14.94 -3.03
CA THR A 186 5.42 -14.19 -4.19
C THR A 186 5.92 -12.82 -3.73
N TYR A 187 5.10 -12.09 -2.98
CA TYR A 187 5.49 -10.81 -2.42
C TYR A 187 6.66 -10.93 -1.41
N ALA A 188 6.66 -11.97 -0.58
CA ALA A 188 7.74 -12.22 0.38
C ALA A 188 9.08 -12.49 -0.32
N GLN A 189 9.07 -13.30 -1.39
CA GLN A 189 10.24 -13.59 -2.20
C GLN A 189 10.78 -12.32 -2.90
N LEU A 190 9.90 -11.51 -3.48
CA LEU A 190 10.28 -10.24 -4.13
C LEU A 190 10.87 -9.24 -3.15
N ALA A 191 10.26 -9.10 -1.96
CA ALA A 191 10.73 -8.17 -0.94
C ALA A 191 12.12 -8.53 -0.42
N LYS A 192 12.37 -9.81 -0.15
CA LYS A 192 13.61 -10.27 0.51
C LYS A 192 14.72 -10.66 -0.46
N TYR A 193 14.40 -11.38 -1.53
CA TYR A 193 15.39 -12.08 -2.33
C TYR A 193 15.63 -11.50 -3.72
N ALA A 194 14.77 -10.63 -4.25
CA ALA A 194 15.01 -10.01 -5.55
C ALA A 194 16.26 -9.12 -5.48
N THR A 195 17.27 -9.33 -6.32
CA THR A 195 18.56 -8.61 -6.18
C THR A 195 18.59 -7.28 -6.92
N ASP A 196 17.76 -7.13 -7.95
CA ASP A 196 17.71 -5.95 -8.83
C ASP A 196 16.30 -5.34 -8.91
N LEU A 197 15.64 -5.25 -7.75
CA LEU A 197 14.31 -4.64 -7.64
C LEU A 197 14.44 -3.31 -6.91
N ASN A 198 13.78 -2.28 -7.46
CA ASN A 198 13.67 -0.95 -6.85
C ASN A 198 13.32 -1.09 -5.34
N PRO A 199 14.06 -0.45 -4.42
CA PRO A 199 13.80 -0.58 -2.98
C PRO A 199 12.38 -0.21 -2.56
N ALA A 200 11.73 0.77 -3.19
CA ALA A 200 10.34 1.13 -2.92
C ALA A 200 9.37 0.01 -3.35
N LEU A 201 9.65 -0.70 -4.45
CA LEU A 201 8.90 -1.90 -4.84
C LEU A 201 9.12 -3.06 -3.86
N LYS A 202 10.33 -3.22 -3.30
CA LYS A 202 10.58 -4.19 -2.22
C LYS A 202 9.79 -3.85 -0.95
N ALA A 203 9.78 -2.58 -0.55
CA ALA A 203 9.03 -2.12 0.61
C ALA A 203 7.52 -2.29 0.41
N TYR A 204 7.02 -1.99 -0.80
CA TYR A 204 5.65 -2.27 -1.20
C TYR A 204 5.33 -3.77 -1.14
N ALA A 205 6.18 -4.62 -1.71
CA ALA A 205 6.00 -6.07 -1.70
C ALA A 205 6.00 -6.63 -0.26
N ARG A 206 6.90 -6.15 0.60
CA ARG A 206 6.91 -6.49 2.04
C ARG A 206 5.57 -6.19 2.68
N ALA A 207 5.05 -4.98 2.50
CA ALA A 207 3.75 -4.60 3.04
C ALA A 207 2.64 -5.49 2.49
N SER A 208 2.59 -5.71 1.18
CA SER A 208 1.60 -6.58 0.53
C SER A 208 1.62 -8.01 1.06
N ALA A 209 2.80 -8.63 1.24
CA ALA A 209 2.92 -9.98 1.80
C ALA A 209 2.21 -10.10 3.15
N VAL A 210 2.45 -9.13 4.03
CA VAL A 210 1.87 -9.09 5.37
C VAL A 210 0.36 -8.80 5.32
N VAL A 211 -0.08 -7.91 4.44
CA VAL A 211 -1.52 -7.61 4.26
C VAL A 211 -2.29 -8.86 3.82
N TYR A 212 -1.78 -9.61 2.84
CA TYR A 212 -2.45 -10.85 2.42
C TYR A 212 -2.38 -11.93 3.51
N ALA A 213 -1.27 -12.02 4.26
CA ALA A 213 -1.16 -12.93 5.40
C ALA A 213 -2.19 -12.62 6.50
N ASP A 214 -2.47 -11.34 6.75
CA ASP A 214 -3.45 -10.89 7.76
C ASP A 214 -4.91 -11.12 7.34
N GLU A 215 -5.18 -11.09 6.04
CA GLU A 215 -6.56 -10.87 5.56
C GLU A 215 -7.16 -12.02 4.77
N ALA A 216 -6.33 -12.89 4.19
CA ALA A 216 -6.76 -13.87 3.20
C ALA A 216 -6.80 -15.31 3.73
N PHE A 217 -6.79 -15.50 5.05
CA PHE A 217 -6.78 -16.83 5.67
C PHE A 217 -7.81 -16.96 6.80
N GLU A 218 -8.52 -18.08 6.85
CA GLU A 218 -9.38 -18.43 7.98
C GLU A 218 -8.57 -18.68 9.25
N THR A 219 -7.45 -19.38 9.13
CA THR A 219 -6.52 -19.57 10.24
C THR A 219 -5.51 -18.43 10.24
N PRO A 220 -5.39 -17.65 11.33
CA PRO A 220 -4.42 -16.56 11.40
C PRO A 220 -3.00 -17.03 11.10
N VAL A 221 -2.33 -16.32 10.18
CA VAL A 221 -0.95 -16.61 9.80
C VAL A 221 -0.01 -16.14 10.90
N LYS A 222 0.93 -17.00 11.30
CA LYS A 222 1.98 -16.63 12.24
C LYS A 222 3.02 -15.80 11.51
N VAL A 223 3.13 -14.54 11.93
CA VAL A 223 4.16 -13.60 11.46
C VAL A 223 4.87 -13.06 12.69
N GLU A 224 6.20 -13.09 12.71
CA GLU A 224 6.98 -12.54 13.82
C GLU A 224 7.12 -11.02 13.66
N ARG A 225 6.40 -10.26 14.50
CA ARG A 225 6.30 -8.80 14.39
C ARG A 225 6.85 -8.09 15.62
N GLY A 226 7.53 -6.97 15.38
CA GLY A 226 7.73 -5.92 16.39
C GLY A 226 6.77 -4.74 16.14
N SER A 227 6.42 -4.02 17.19
CA SER A 227 5.60 -2.81 17.10
C SER A 227 6.43 -1.59 17.47
N GLN A 228 6.33 -0.55 16.64
CA GLN A 228 7.03 0.71 16.79
C GLN A 228 6.11 1.86 16.39
N LEU A 229 6.56 3.08 16.70
CA LEU A 229 5.97 4.29 16.14
C LEU A 229 6.97 4.90 15.16
N LEU A 230 6.55 5.17 13.93
CA LEU A 230 7.28 6.03 13.02
C LEU A 230 7.03 7.48 13.47
N ALA A 231 8.09 8.25 13.69
CA ALA A 231 8.04 9.68 13.86
C ALA A 231 8.68 10.37 12.65
N MET A 232 8.05 11.43 12.16
CA MET A 232 8.62 12.34 11.18
C MET A 232 8.94 13.65 11.88
N THR A 233 10.18 14.13 11.80
CA THR A 233 10.57 15.41 12.40
C THR A 233 10.13 16.59 11.52
N ASN A 234 10.20 17.79 12.07
CA ASN A 234 10.03 19.07 11.37
C ASN A 234 11.10 19.31 10.28
N THR A 235 12.23 18.60 10.31
CA THR A 235 13.25 18.58 9.25
C THR A 235 13.00 17.49 8.19
N GLY A 236 11.95 16.68 8.36
CA GLY A 236 11.59 15.60 7.46
C GLY A 236 12.39 14.31 7.67
N ASP A 237 13.07 14.15 8.80
CA ASP A 237 13.75 12.90 9.13
C ASP A 237 12.72 11.88 9.65
N PHE A 238 12.80 10.64 9.17
CA PHE A 238 12.04 9.51 9.70
C PHE A 238 12.83 8.81 10.78
N LEU A 239 12.18 8.57 11.92
CA LEU A 239 12.74 7.88 13.08
C LEU A 239 11.79 6.77 13.53
N GLY A 240 12.32 5.59 13.82
CA GLY A 240 11.58 4.51 14.48
C GLY A 240 11.71 4.64 15.98
N LEU A 241 10.60 4.81 16.69
CA LEU A 241 10.57 4.92 18.15
C LEU A 241 10.16 3.58 18.78
N ASN A 242 10.96 3.12 19.75
CA ASN A 242 10.68 1.94 20.56
C ASN A 242 10.46 2.37 22.02
N PHE A 243 9.36 1.93 22.62
CA PHE A 243 9.00 2.28 24.00
C PHE A 243 9.32 1.13 24.95
N GLY A 244 10.60 1.00 25.33
CA GLY A 244 11.04 0.07 26.37
C GLY A 244 11.08 0.71 27.75
N ALA A 245 12.01 0.27 28.60
CA ALA A 245 12.33 0.97 29.87
C ALA A 245 12.81 2.41 29.62
N THR A 246 13.49 2.63 28.49
CA THR A 246 13.80 3.94 27.93
C THR A 246 13.27 4.00 26.50
N THR A 247 12.83 5.18 26.07
CA THR A 247 12.48 5.41 24.67
C THR A 247 13.76 5.50 23.86
N THR A 248 13.90 4.64 22.84
CA THR A 248 15.02 4.69 21.90
C THR A 248 14.53 5.05 20.51
N SER A 249 15.40 5.65 19.70
CA SER A 249 15.13 5.98 18.31
C SER A 249 16.15 5.36 17.36
N GLU A 250 15.69 4.98 16.17
CA GLU A 250 16.53 4.55 15.04
C GLU A 250 16.28 5.43 13.81
N ALA A 251 17.32 5.78 13.07
CA ALA A 251 17.16 6.55 11.84
C ALA A 251 16.60 5.68 10.71
N LEU A 252 15.54 6.16 10.06
CA LEU A 252 14.80 5.45 9.02
C LEU A 252 14.75 6.23 7.70
N GLY A 253 15.67 7.17 7.47
CA GLY A 253 15.75 7.95 6.24
C GLY A 253 14.98 9.27 6.32
N LYS A 254 14.50 9.76 5.18
CA LYS A 254 13.80 11.05 5.07
C LYS A 254 12.50 10.93 4.28
N THR A 255 11.53 11.79 4.63
CA THR A 255 10.34 12.00 3.81
C THR A 255 10.65 12.90 2.62
N PRO A 256 9.98 12.73 1.45
CA PRO A 256 10.11 13.68 0.35
C PRO A 256 9.47 15.05 0.63
N ALA A 257 8.52 15.12 1.57
CA ALA A 257 7.86 16.35 2.00
C ALA A 257 7.25 16.20 3.40
N LEU A 258 7.07 17.31 4.13
CA LEU A 258 6.23 17.31 5.33
C LEU A 258 4.76 17.12 4.94
N GLY A 259 4.02 16.45 5.80
CA GLY A 259 2.62 16.13 5.55
C GLY A 259 2.03 15.19 6.59
N HIS A 260 0.84 14.72 6.27
CA HIS A 260 0.13 13.72 7.05
C HIS A 260 0.38 12.32 6.50
N ILE A 261 0.59 11.34 7.38
CA ILE A 261 0.70 9.92 7.01
C ILE A 261 -0.59 9.18 7.36
N ALA A 262 -1.30 8.72 6.33
CA ALA A 262 -2.44 7.82 6.47
C ALA A 262 -2.01 6.36 6.27
N MET A 263 -2.54 5.47 7.09
CA MET A 263 -2.31 4.03 6.94
C MET A 263 -3.30 3.43 5.94
N ARG A 264 -2.79 2.58 5.05
CA ARG A 264 -3.55 1.66 4.21
C ARG A 264 -3.01 0.26 4.46
N ALA A 265 -3.59 -0.42 5.43
CA ALA A 265 -3.07 -1.68 5.93
C ALA A 265 -1.62 -1.53 6.42
N GLN A 266 -0.67 -2.23 5.81
CA GLN A 266 0.76 -2.09 6.09
C GLN A 266 1.47 -1.06 5.20
N HIS A 267 0.76 -0.43 4.27
CA HIS A 267 1.30 0.66 3.46
C HIS A 267 1.05 2.02 4.12
N MET A 268 1.93 2.98 3.82
CA MET A 268 1.81 4.36 4.27
C MET A 268 1.60 5.27 3.07
N ILE A 269 0.72 6.25 3.23
CA ILE A 269 0.40 7.26 2.22
C ILE A 269 0.71 8.62 2.81
N LEU A 270 1.58 9.39 2.14
CA LEU A 270 1.86 10.76 2.50
C LEU A 270 0.89 11.69 1.77
N PHE A 271 0.18 12.52 2.53
CA PHE A 271 -0.57 13.68 2.07
C PHE A 271 0.23 14.95 2.40
N PRO A 272 0.94 15.54 1.41
CA PRO A 272 1.83 16.67 1.68
C PRO A 272 1.09 17.91 2.21
N ASP A 273 1.77 18.71 3.02
CA ASP A 273 1.24 20.02 3.43
C ASP A 273 1.29 21.05 2.30
N ASP A 274 2.31 20.98 1.46
CA ASP A 274 2.30 21.65 0.17
C ASP A 274 1.24 21.01 -0.73
N LYS A 275 0.07 21.65 -0.82
CA LYS A 275 -1.08 21.15 -1.57
C LYS A 275 -0.88 21.18 -3.09
N THR A 276 0.23 21.70 -3.59
CA THR A 276 0.61 21.56 -5.00
C THR A 276 1.18 20.17 -5.31
N LEU A 277 1.73 19.48 -4.31
CA LEU A 277 2.28 18.14 -4.44
C LEU A 277 1.18 17.05 -4.38
N PRO A 278 1.34 15.95 -5.13
CA PRO A 278 0.41 14.83 -5.07
C PRO A 278 0.60 14.00 -3.78
N ALA A 279 -0.48 13.41 -3.28
CA ALA A 279 -0.39 12.34 -2.31
C ALA A 279 0.09 11.05 -2.99
N LYS A 280 0.96 10.30 -2.30
CA LYS A 280 1.61 9.09 -2.84
C LYS A 280 2.00 8.13 -1.73
N TYR A 281 2.35 6.90 -2.10
CA TYR A 281 3.00 6.00 -1.15
C TYR A 281 4.28 6.63 -0.61
N VAL A 282 4.57 6.38 0.66
CA VAL A 282 5.83 6.76 1.30
C VAL A 282 6.43 5.55 1.99
N PHE A 283 7.76 5.44 1.92
CA PHE A 283 8.50 4.31 2.43
C PHE A 283 9.67 4.81 3.28
N VAL A 284 9.99 4.06 4.33
CA VAL A 284 11.20 4.27 5.13
C VAL A 284 12.45 3.75 4.40
N GLY A 285 13.64 4.08 4.91
CA GLY A 285 14.92 3.59 4.41
C GLY A 285 15.37 4.27 3.12
N ASN A 286 14.87 5.47 2.82
CA ASN A 286 15.12 6.18 1.55
C ASN A 286 14.82 5.30 0.32
N ALA A 287 13.74 4.49 0.40
CA ALA A 287 13.47 3.49 -0.62
C ALA A 287 13.12 4.09 -2.00
N GLY A 288 12.79 5.39 -2.05
CA GLY A 288 12.38 6.09 -3.26
C GLY A 288 10.87 6.06 -3.46
N ASP A 289 10.44 6.20 -4.71
CA ASP A 289 9.04 6.26 -5.12
C ASP A 289 8.67 5.09 -6.04
N ILE A 290 7.37 4.82 -6.13
CA ILE A 290 6.77 3.95 -7.16
C ILE A 290 5.74 4.74 -7.95
N GLY A 291 5.61 4.44 -9.25
CA GLY A 291 4.65 5.10 -10.14
C GLY A 291 3.18 4.69 -9.92
N GLN A 292 2.92 3.78 -8.99
CA GLN A 292 1.59 3.27 -8.70
C GLN A 292 0.81 4.19 -7.77
N ALA A 293 -0.46 4.44 -8.12
CA ALA A 293 -1.35 5.22 -7.27
C ALA A 293 -1.68 4.48 -5.97
N ALA A 294 -1.81 5.22 -4.87
CA ALA A 294 -2.16 4.67 -3.55
C ALA A 294 -3.68 4.44 -3.35
N GLY A 295 -4.35 3.97 -4.42
CA GLY A 295 -5.78 3.68 -4.47
C GLY A 295 -6.66 4.86 -4.91
N ASP A 296 -7.92 4.55 -5.23
CA ASP A 296 -8.87 5.50 -5.86
C ASP A 296 -9.10 6.77 -5.05
N GLY A 297 -9.09 6.67 -3.72
CA GLY A 297 -9.23 7.83 -2.84
C GLY A 297 -8.11 8.86 -3.03
N VAL A 298 -6.89 8.38 -3.28
CA VAL A 298 -5.71 9.20 -3.57
C VAL A 298 -5.71 9.71 -5.01
N ILE A 299 -6.18 8.91 -5.97
CA ILE A 299 -6.39 9.36 -7.36
C ILE A 299 -7.35 10.56 -7.39
N GLU A 300 -8.49 10.45 -6.69
CA GLU A 300 -9.46 11.54 -6.60
C GLU A 300 -8.85 12.79 -5.94
N TYR A 301 -8.10 12.63 -4.84
CA TYR A 301 -7.39 13.74 -4.18
C TYR A 301 -6.38 14.41 -5.13
N ASN A 302 -5.62 13.62 -5.88
CA ASN A 302 -4.65 14.12 -6.84
C ASN A 302 -5.31 14.80 -8.06
N GLY A 303 -6.57 14.48 -8.37
CA GLY A 303 -7.36 15.21 -9.37
C GLY A 303 -7.90 16.57 -8.92
N GLN A 304 -7.82 16.90 -7.63
CA GLN A 304 -8.34 18.14 -7.07
C GLN A 304 -7.35 19.32 -7.17
N THR A 305 -7.87 20.55 -7.10
CA THR A 305 -7.04 21.77 -7.01
C THR A 305 -6.38 21.88 -5.62
N PRO A 306 -5.29 22.65 -5.47
CA PRO A 306 -4.65 22.86 -4.16
C PRO A 306 -5.62 23.39 -3.09
N ALA A 307 -6.58 24.26 -3.46
CA ALA A 307 -7.59 24.78 -2.54
C ALA A 307 -8.57 23.69 -2.06
N GLN A 308 -8.99 22.78 -2.94
CA GLN A 308 -9.83 21.64 -2.57
C GLN A 308 -9.06 20.64 -1.69
N ARG A 309 -7.79 20.39 -2.02
CA ARG A 309 -6.90 19.53 -1.21
C ARG A 309 -6.67 20.09 0.19
N ALA A 310 -6.64 21.42 0.34
CA ALA A 310 -6.50 22.09 1.64
C ALA A 310 -7.71 21.92 2.57
N GLU A 311 -8.85 21.44 2.05
CA GLU A 311 -10.02 21.11 2.86
C GLU A 311 -9.96 19.71 3.47
N LEU A 312 -9.14 18.81 2.92
CA LEU A 312 -8.93 17.48 3.47
C LEU A 312 -8.08 17.57 4.74
N VAL A 313 -8.61 17.04 5.83
CA VAL A 313 -7.97 16.97 7.15
C VAL A 313 -7.26 15.63 7.32
N ASP A 314 -7.93 14.53 6.96
CA ASP A 314 -7.46 13.18 7.23
C ASP A 314 -8.15 12.16 6.29
N TYR A 315 -7.58 10.96 6.18
CA TYR A 315 -8.09 9.89 5.34
C TYR A 315 -8.02 8.54 6.05
N HIS A 316 -9.19 7.93 6.30
CA HIS A 316 -9.30 6.58 6.83
C HIS A 316 -9.49 5.56 5.71
N VAL A 317 -8.64 4.54 5.70
CA VAL A 317 -8.75 3.39 4.80
C VAL A 317 -8.85 2.10 5.59
N ALA A 318 -10.00 1.43 5.55
CA ALA A 318 -10.17 0.07 6.09
C ALA A 318 -10.56 -0.90 4.97
N ALA A 319 -10.79 -2.17 5.32
CA ALA A 319 -11.26 -3.13 4.31
C ALA A 319 -12.75 -2.96 3.98
N GLN A 320 -13.56 -2.70 5.00
CA GLN A 320 -15.01 -2.66 4.90
C GLN A 320 -15.56 -1.25 4.64
N TRP A 321 -14.78 -0.22 4.95
CA TRP A 321 -15.19 1.17 4.74
C TRP A 321 -14.00 2.11 4.58
N ASN A 322 -14.25 3.26 3.94
CA ASN A 322 -13.28 4.33 3.83
C ASN A 322 -13.96 5.66 4.20
N ALA A 323 -13.18 6.62 4.70
CA ALA A 323 -13.69 7.95 4.95
C ALA A 323 -12.67 9.05 4.64
N LYS A 324 -13.12 10.08 3.93
CA LYS A 324 -12.38 11.33 3.70
C LYS A 324 -12.93 12.38 4.64
N VAL A 325 -12.10 12.84 5.57
CA VAL A 325 -12.48 13.83 6.57
C VAL A 325 -12.07 15.19 6.06
N TYR A 326 -13.06 16.05 5.83
CA TYR A 326 -12.87 17.45 5.53
C TYR A 326 -13.15 18.28 6.77
N LYS A 327 -12.73 19.55 6.77
CA LYS A 327 -12.92 20.46 7.92
C LYS A 327 -14.37 20.48 8.45
N SER A 328 -15.37 20.53 7.57
CA SER A 328 -16.78 20.69 7.94
C SER A 328 -17.64 19.44 7.74
N LYS A 329 -17.09 18.36 7.17
CA LYS A 329 -17.86 17.17 6.80
C LYS A 329 -17.00 15.93 6.61
N ILE A 330 -17.64 14.77 6.57
CA ILE A 330 -17.01 13.48 6.28
C ILE A 330 -17.75 12.83 5.11
N LYS A 331 -17.00 12.37 4.12
CA LYS A 331 -17.52 11.49 3.07
C LYS A 331 -17.16 10.05 3.39
N PHE A 332 -18.15 9.18 3.43
CA PHE A 332 -18.00 7.77 3.74
C PHE A 332 -18.30 6.90 2.53
N VAL A 333 -17.53 5.83 2.38
CA VAL A 333 -17.88 4.67 1.57
C VAL A 333 -18.05 3.50 2.54
N CYS A 334 -19.30 3.24 2.96
CA CYS A 334 -19.62 2.19 3.94
C CYS A 334 -19.93 0.82 3.31
N ASN A 335 -20.02 0.78 1.98
CA ASN A 335 -20.05 -0.44 1.20
C ASN A 335 -19.08 -0.28 0.03
N THR A 336 -17.93 -0.94 0.13
CA THR A 336 -16.87 -0.85 -0.89
C THR A 336 -17.21 -1.60 -2.17
N SER A 337 -18.19 -2.51 -2.17
CA SER A 337 -18.55 -3.31 -3.35
C SER A 337 -19.35 -2.53 -4.40
N ASN A 338 -20.03 -1.46 -3.99
CA ASN A 338 -20.84 -0.63 -4.90
C ASN A 338 -20.43 0.85 -4.93
N GLY A 339 -19.45 1.25 -4.10
CA GLY A 339 -18.90 2.61 -4.09
C GLY A 339 -19.86 3.70 -3.64
N THR A 340 -20.98 3.37 -2.99
CA THR A 340 -21.97 4.39 -2.57
C THR A 340 -21.36 5.34 -1.56
N VAL A 341 -21.36 6.63 -1.89
CA VAL A 341 -20.86 7.70 -1.02
C VAL A 341 -22.00 8.28 -0.19
N SER A 342 -21.81 8.39 1.12
CA SER A 342 -22.67 9.16 2.02
C SER A 342 -21.88 10.28 2.67
N GLU A 343 -22.56 11.37 3.04
CA GLU A 343 -21.92 12.56 3.61
C GLU A 343 -22.62 12.93 4.91
N LEU A 344 -21.83 13.18 5.96
CA LEU A 344 -22.31 13.72 7.23
C LEU A 344 -21.54 15.01 7.54
N ALA A 345 -22.25 16.06 7.92
CA ALA A 345 -21.65 17.32 8.37
C ALA A 345 -21.36 17.28 9.87
N PHE A 346 -20.32 18.00 10.30
CA PHE A 346 -20.15 18.31 11.72
C PHE A 346 -21.20 19.34 12.16
N PRO A 347 -21.53 19.43 13.46
CA PRO A 347 -22.34 20.52 13.99
C PRO A 347 -21.75 21.89 13.65
N ALA A 348 -22.60 22.92 13.63
CA ALA A 348 -22.15 24.30 13.44
C ALA A 348 -20.99 24.63 14.39
N ASP A 349 -20.01 25.38 13.88
CA ASP A 349 -18.79 25.81 14.59
C ASP A 349 -17.80 24.68 14.99
N SER A 350 -18.09 23.42 14.65
CA SER A 350 -17.14 22.32 14.82
C SER A 350 -16.31 22.10 13.55
N GLN A 351 -14.99 22.16 13.67
CA GLN A 351 -14.06 21.81 12.59
C GLN A 351 -13.22 20.59 12.96
N ALA A 352 -13.16 19.60 12.08
CA ALA A 352 -12.28 18.45 12.25
C ALA A 352 -10.80 18.85 12.20
N VAL A 353 -9.99 18.22 13.05
CA VAL A 353 -8.54 18.42 13.13
C VAL A 353 -7.77 17.14 12.82
N SER A 354 -8.27 15.98 13.24
CA SER A 354 -7.56 14.72 13.06
C SER A 354 -8.46 13.50 13.30
N ILE A 355 -8.10 12.38 12.67
CA ILE A 355 -8.54 11.06 13.11
C ILE A 355 -7.61 10.58 14.22
N LEU A 356 -8.18 10.00 15.28
CA LEU A 356 -7.44 9.39 16.38
C LEU A 356 -7.66 7.88 16.42
N ALA A 357 -6.57 7.10 16.39
CA ALA A 357 -6.60 5.65 16.49
C ALA A 357 -6.45 5.21 17.96
N LEU A 358 -7.40 5.59 18.84
CA LEU A 358 -7.38 5.26 20.28
C LEU A 358 -7.40 3.75 20.55
N LYS A 359 -7.92 2.95 19.62
CA LYS A 359 -7.94 1.48 19.69
C LYS A 359 -6.84 0.83 18.84
N GLY A 360 -5.94 1.63 18.29
CA GLY A 360 -5.05 1.21 17.21
C GLY A 360 -5.72 1.28 15.84
N TYR A 361 -4.91 1.25 14.79
CA TYR A 361 -5.40 1.12 13.42
C TYR A 361 -5.72 -0.37 13.17
N ASP A 362 -6.95 -0.65 12.79
CA ASP A 362 -7.44 -2.01 12.55
C ASP A 362 -8.41 -1.99 11.37
N ARG A 363 -8.14 -2.83 10.36
CA ARG A 363 -8.93 -2.91 9.13
C ARG A 363 -10.27 -3.62 9.30
N VAL A 364 -10.49 -4.35 10.41
CA VAL A 364 -11.82 -4.87 10.77
C VAL A 364 -12.66 -3.88 11.57
N SER A 365 -12.05 -2.82 12.11
CA SER A 365 -12.80 -1.86 12.90
C SER A 365 -13.85 -1.15 12.04
N THR A 366 -15.08 -1.08 12.54
CA THR A 366 -16.18 -0.38 11.88
C THR A 366 -16.29 1.09 12.31
N SER A 367 -15.41 1.54 13.20
CA SER A 367 -15.43 2.91 13.72
C SER A 367 -14.04 3.38 14.14
N SER A 368 -13.87 4.70 14.14
CA SER A 368 -12.71 5.38 14.70
C SER A 368 -13.17 6.68 15.37
N TYR A 369 -12.24 7.52 15.79
CA TYR A 369 -12.51 8.77 16.48
C TYR A 369 -12.04 9.96 15.64
N ILE A 370 -12.80 11.05 15.64
CA ILE A 370 -12.36 12.35 15.11
C ILE A 370 -12.34 13.36 16.23
N MET A 371 -11.25 14.12 16.29
CA MET A 371 -11.15 15.28 17.16
C MET A 371 -11.47 16.57 16.41
N THR A 372 -12.21 17.45 17.05
CA THR A 372 -12.46 18.82 16.56
C THR A 372 -11.52 19.84 17.19
N SER A 373 -11.47 21.04 16.63
CA SER A 373 -10.71 22.18 17.16
C SER A 373 -11.12 22.61 18.58
N SER A 374 -12.36 22.32 18.99
CA SER A 374 -12.85 22.52 20.36
C SER A 374 -12.42 21.43 21.34
N GLY A 375 -11.71 20.39 20.88
CA GLY A 375 -11.36 19.21 21.68
C GLY A 375 -12.50 18.21 21.85
N THR A 376 -13.66 18.42 21.20
CA THR A 376 -14.74 17.43 21.22
C THR A 376 -14.36 16.22 20.39
N LEU A 377 -14.59 15.04 20.96
CA LEU A 377 -14.41 13.78 20.25
C LEU A 377 -15.73 13.28 19.67
N TYR A 378 -15.67 12.79 18.44
CA TYR A 378 -16.78 12.11 17.78
C TYR A 378 -16.39 10.67 17.47
N ASP A 379 -17.28 9.73 17.77
CA ASP A 379 -17.24 8.40 17.16
C ASP A 379 -17.78 8.53 15.73
N PHE A 380 -17.01 8.06 14.76
CA PHE A 380 -17.43 8.03 13.36
C PHE A 380 -17.12 6.67 12.73
N GLY A 381 -17.85 6.30 11.68
CA GLY A 381 -17.66 5.03 11.01
C GLY A 381 -18.87 4.57 10.23
N CYS A 382 -19.02 3.26 10.11
CA CYS A 382 -20.14 2.61 9.44
C CYS A 382 -20.78 1.57 10.37
N ASP A 383 -22.10 1.58 10.48
CA ASP A 383 -22.82 0.58 11.28
C ASP A 383 -22.93 -0.78 10.56
N ALA A 384 -23.52 -1.76 11.23
CA ALA A 384 -23.73 -3.11 10.68
C ALA A 384 -24.68 -3.16 9.46
N LYS A 385 -25.36 -2.05 9.13
CA LYS A 385 -26.22 -1.89 7.95
C LYS A 385 -25.55 -1.02 6.89
N SER A 386 -24.24 -0.82 6.98
CA SER A 386 -23.44 0.03 6.09
C SER A 386 -23.95 1.49 6.04
N LYS A 387 -24.50 2.01 7.14
CA LYS A 387 -24.86 3.43 7.26
C LYS A 387 -23.75 4.19 7.95
N ALA A 388 -23.42 5.37 7.42
CA ALA A 388 -22.48 6.28 8.06
C ALA A 388 -23.00 6.73 9.43
N ILE A 389 -22.10 6.79 10.40
CA ILE A 389 -22.37 7.29 11.74
C ILE A 389 -21.40 8.42 12.08
N LEU A 390 -21.92 9.43 12.78
CA LEU A 390 -21.16 10.49 13.42
C LEU A 390 -21.90 10.90 14.70
N LYS A 391 -21.31 10.66 15.86
CA LYS A 391 -21.93 10.99 17.16
C LYS A 391 -20.87 11.45 18.14
N VAL A 392 -21.24 12.31 19.09
CA VAL A 392 -20.33 12.72 20.17
C VAL A 392 -19.91 11.48 20.96
N SER A 393 -18.61 11.34 21.18
CA SER A 393 -18.04 10.23 21.93
C SER A 393 -18.24 10.43 23.43
N ALA A 394 -18.40 9.35 24.18
CA ALA A 394 -18.31 9.38 25.63
C ALA A 394 -16.85 9.49 26.13
N THR A 395 -15.89 9.22 25.25
CA THR A 395 -14.47 9.37 25.56
C THR A 395 -14.11 10.85 25.63
N ILE A 396 -13.47 11.26 26.72
CA ILE A 396 -12.93 12.60 26.92
C ILE A 396 -11.42 12.47 27.05
N LEU A 397 -10.70 13.34 26.35
CA LEU A 397 -9.25 13.51 26.51
C LEU A 397 -9.01 14.83 27.24
N ASP A 398 -7.98 14.85 28.09
CA ASP A 398 -7.57 16.02 28.86
C ASP A 398 -6.93 17.14 28.02
N GLN A 399 -6.58 16.86 26.76
CA GLN A 399 -6.04 17.84 25.82
C GLN A 399 -6.32 17.49 24.35
N VAL A 400 -6.03 18.45 23.47
CA VAL A 400 -6.16 18.31 22.02
C VAL A 400 -4.92 17.62 21.43
N TYR A 401 -5.16 16.58 20.64
CA TYR A 401 -4.12 15.80 19.98
C TYR A 401 -4.13 15.98 18.47
N LYS A 402 -2.94 16.19 17.91
CA LYS A 402 -2.70 16.13 16.47
C LYS A 402 -2.89 14.71 15.95
N ARG A 403 -2.35 13.72 16.65
CA ARG A 403 -2.52 12.29 16.37
C ARG A 403 -2.60 11.46 17.63
N VAL A 404 -3.19 10.29 17.51
CA VAL A 404 -3.05 9.22 18.49
C VAL A 404 -2.94 7.89 17.78
N HIS A 405 -1.94 7.10 18.14
CA HIS A 405 -1.75 5.74 17.63
C HIS A 405 -1.38 4.77 18.74
N LYS A 406 -1.62 3.48 18.49
CA LYS A 406 -1.16 2.39 19.35
C LYS A 406 0.21 1.92 18.86
N ALA A 407 1.17 1.78 19.78
CA ALA A 407 2.48 1.19 19.56
C ALA A 407 2.75 0.18 20.69
N GLY A 408 2.72 -1.11 20.37
CA GLY A 408 2.74 -2.17 21.36
C GLY A 408 1.49 -2.14 22.27
N ASP A 409 1.71 -2.08 23.57
CA ASP A 409 0.67 -1.94 24.60
C ASP A 409 0.31 -0.49 24.93
N LYS A 410 1.07 0.49 24.41
CA LYS A 410 0.87 1.92 24.66
C LYS A 410 -0.03 2.57 23.63
N ILE A 411 -0.85 3.52 24.08
CA ILE A 411 -1.54 4.49 23.24
C ILE A 411 -0.76 5.80 23.38
N VAL A 412 -0.22 6.30 22.26
CA VAL A 412 0.65 7.47 22.24
C VAL A 412 -0.03 8.59 21.46
N GLY A 413 -0.22 9.73 22.11
CA GLY A 413 -0.70 10.96 21.51
C GLY A 413 0.44 11.92 21.16
N LEU A 414 0.34 12.56 20.00
CA LEU A 414 1.20 13.66 19.55
C LEU A 414 0.41 14.98 19.62
N THR A 415 0.98 15.98 20.28
CA THR A 415 0.43 17.34 20.35
C THR A 415 0.92 18.21 19.18
N ASN A 416 0.30 19.39 18.99
CA ASN A 416 0.66 20.31 17.89
C ASN A 416 2.06 20.93 18.04
N ASP A 417 2.58 21.02 19.27
CA ASP A 417 3.91 21.51 19.61
C ASP A 417 4.99 20.40 19.55
N GLY A 418 4.64 19.18 19.14
CA GLY A 418 5.62 18.12 18.86
C GLY A 418 6.06 17.29 20.06
N HIS A 419 5.22 17.20 21.10
CA HIS A 419 5.46 16.38 22.28
C HIS A 419 4.61 15.09 22.28
N LEU A 420 5.16 14.02 22.87
CA LEU A 420 4.48 12.74 23.00
C LEU A 420 3.91 12.53 24.40
N PHE A 421 2.74 11.90 24.46
CA PHE A 421 2.07 11.54 25.72
C PHE A 421 1.56 10.10 25.65
N GLU A 422 1.74 9.33 26.71
CA GLU A 422 1.04 8.07 26.93
C GLU A 422 -0.37 8.35 27.45
N LEU A 423 -1.37 7.77 26.80
CA LEU A 423 -2.78 7.93 27.14
C LEU A 423 -3.29 6.72 27.93
N LYS A 424 -3.82 6.97 29.12
CA LYS A 424 -4.48 5.95 29.97
C LYS A 424 -5.78 6.50 30.54
N GLY A 425 -6.91 5.92 30.13
CA GLY A 425 -8.22 6.32 30.64
C GLY A 425 -8.56 7.80 30.41
N GLY A 426 -8.06 8.39 29.32
CA GLY A 426 -8.25 9.80 28.98
C GLY A 426 -7.27 10.78 29.66
N GLN A 427 -6.39 10.26 30.53
CA GLN A 427 -5.32 11.03 31.15
C GLN A 427 -4.00 10.87 30.41
N SER A 428 -3.19 11.92 30.41
CA SER A 428 -1.97 12.03 29.63
C SER A 428 -0.73 12.11 30.50
N THR A 429 0.25 11.25 30.24
CA THR A 429 1.56 11.28 30.88
C THR A 429 2.62 11.57 29.82
N ALA A 430 3.43 12.61 30.01
CA ALA A 430 4.47 12.97 29.05
C ALA A 430 5.47 11.82 28.85
N LEU A 431 5.82 11.57 27.58
CA LEU A 431 6.87 10.64 27.18
C LEU A 431 8.08 11.45 26.71
N THR A 432 9.12 11.49 27.52
CA THR A 432 10.35 12.21 27.16
C THR A 432 11.11 11.48 26.06
N THR A 433 11.49 12.22 25.02
CA THR A 433 12.33 11.74 23.93
C THR A 433 13.45 12.73 23.62
N ALA A 434 14.48 12.28 22.90
CA ALA A 434 15.56 13.17 22.45
C ALA A 434 15.12 14.20 21.39
N ILE A 435 13.89 14.08 20.87
CA ILE A 435 13.34 14.87 19.77
C ILE A 435 12.05 15.60 20.19
N ASP A 436 11.84 15.78 21.51
CA ASP A 436 10.69 16.53 22.03
C ASP A 436 10.65 17.94 21.43
N GLY A 437 9.47 18.36 20.99
CA GLY A 437 9.27 19.64 20.31
C GLY A 437 9.64 19.64 18.83
N GLN A 438 10.17 18.53 18.30
CA GLN A 438 10.62 18.42 16.91
C GLN A 438 9.76 17.46 16.08
N ILE A 439 8.85 16.70 16.71
CA ILE A 439 8.02 15.70 16.02
C ILE A 439 6.90 16.41 15.26
N TYR A 440 6.86 16.20 13.95
CA TYR A 440 5.84 16.73 13.05
C TYR A 440 4.65 15.79 12.88
N GLU A 441 4.89 14.50 12.67
CA GLU A 441 3.85 13.50 12.42
C GLU A 441 4.26 12.17 13.06
N ILE A 442 3.27 11.36 13.44
CA ILE A 442 3.48 9.98 13.87
C ILE A 442 2.57 9.02 13.12
N ALA A 443 3.04 7.79 12.90
CA ALA A 443 2.26 6.71 12.31
C ALA A 443 2.66 5.35 12.92
N PRO A 444 1.76 4.36 13.00
CA PRO A 444 2.14 3.04 13.48
C PRO A 444 3.10 2.36 12.48
N ARG A 445 4.13 1.69 12.99
CA ARG A 445 5.07 0.89 12.19
C ARG A 445 5.18 -0.51 12.77
N GLN A 446 5.29 -1.50 11.89
CA GLN A 446 5.65 -2.86 12.27
C GLN A 446 7.00 -3.25 11.66
N THR A 447 7.84 -3.89 12.47
CA THR A 447 9.01 -4.62 12.00
C THR A 447 8.65 -6.09 11.85
N PHE A 448 9.31 -6.80 10.93
CA PHE A 448 9.03 -8.20 10.64
C PHE A 448 10.36 -8.95 10.58
N ASN A 449 10.51 -9.96 11.42
CA ASN A 449 11.79 -10.65 11.57
C ASN A 449 12.30 -11.20 10.23
N PHE A 450 11.42 -11.82 9.44
CA PHE A 450 11.79 -12.35 8.13
C PHE A 450 12.39 -11.29 7.19
N PHE A 451 11.93 -10.04 7.22
CA PHE A 451 12.41 -8.99 6.32
C PHE A 451 13.53 -8.14 6.90
N ASP A 452 13.55 -7.95 8.23
CA ASP A 452 14.42 -7.00 8.91
C ASP A 452 15.67 -7.64 9.54
N SER A 453 15.71 -8.97 9.70
CA SER A 453 16.92 -9.66 10.17
C SER A 453 18.05 -9.52 9.13
N ALA A 454 19.25 -9.15 9.57
CA ALA A 454 20.44 -9.26 8.73
C ALA A 454 20.62 -10.73 8.29
N GLN A 455 20.93 -10.93 7.00
CA GLN A 455 21.31 -12.26 6.48
C GLN A 455 22.74 -12.59 6.85
#